data_AF-A0A919UCT2-F1
#
_entry.id   AF-A0A919UCT2-F1
#
_cell.length_a   1.000
_cell.length_b   1.000
_cell.length_c   1.000
_cell.angle_alpha   90.00
_cell.angle_beta   90.00
_cell.angle_gamma   90.00
#
_symmetry.space_group_name_H-M   'P 1'
#
loop_
_entity.id
_entity.type
_entity.pdbx_description
1 polymer ?
#
loop_
_entity_poly.entity_id
_entity_poly.type
_entity_poly.pdbx_seq_one_letter_code
_entity_poly.pdbx_strand_id
1 'polypeptide(L)'
;MLFLDAHMRELYVHWPEKTRESVAYLRMLAARHAEDPKLAEMVGDLCVRSSRFAALWADHAVEECEPAVREFRHPVVGRMTLHQEVLHPDASDQLLTFTAEPGSPSAAALHLLARAVYAG
;
A
#
# COMPACT_ATOMS: atom_id res chain seq x y z
N MET A 1 4.65 -5.29 -7.03
CA MET A 1 4.81 -3.97 -6.32
C MET A 1 3.82 -2.96 -6.89
N LEU A 2 3.14 -2.18 -6.04
CA LEU A 2 1.92 -1.39 -6.30
C LEU A 2 1.76 -0.74 -7.70
N PHE A 3 2.84 -0.21 -8.27
CA PHE A 3 2.84 0.49 -9.58
C PHE A 3 3.12 -0.41 -10.79
N LEU A 4 3.81 -1.53 -10.57
CA LEU A 4 4.36 -2.40 -11.62
C LEU A 4 3.66 -3.76 -11.71
N ASP A 5 2.77 -4.05 -10.76
CA ASP A 5 2.03 -5.30 -10.69
C ASP A 5 0.54 -5.05 -10.92
N ALA A 6 0.00 -5.63 -12.00
CA ALA A 6 -1.40 -5.47 -12.38
C ALA A 6 -2.36 -6.01 -11.30
N HIS A 7 -1.97 -7.05 -10.57
CA HIS A 7 -2.81 -7.62 -9.52
C HIS A 7 -3.03 -6.63 -8.38
N MET A 8 -2.06 -5.74 -8.11
CA MET A 8 -2.24 -4.70 -7.09
C MET A 8 -3.29 -3.67 -7.51
N ARG A 9 -3.39 -3.38 -8.82
CA ARG A 9 -4.43 -2.49 -9.35
C ARG A 9 -5.82 -3.10 -9.22
N GLU A 10 -5.93 -4.42 -9.36
CA GLU A 10 -7.20 -5.13 -9.22
C GLU A 10 -7.58 -5.36 -7.75
N LEU A 11 -6.57 -5.55 -6.89
CA LEU A 11 -6.73 -5.82 -5.47
C LEU A 11 -7.23 -4.59 -4.70
N TYR A 12 -6.67 -3.41 -4.92
CA TYR A 12 -7.09 -2.20 -4.21
C TYR A 12 -8.30 -1.56 -4.92
N VAL A 13 -9.44 -1.46 -4.23
CA VAL A 13 -10.64 -0.79 -4.80
C VAL A 13 -10.35 0.69 -5.08
N HIS A 14 -9.62 1.34 -4.18
CA HIS A 14 -9.17 2.74 -4.27
C HIS A 14 -7.69 2.81 -4.67
N TRP A 15 -7.30 2.08 -5.72
CA TRP A 15 -5.91 2.05 -6.20
C TRP A 15 -5.38 3.45 -6.59
N PRO A 16 -6.15 4.33 -7.27
CA PRO A 16 -5.67 5.66 -7.59
C PRO A 16 -5.25 6.47 -6.35
N GLU A 17 -6.05 6.43 -5.30
CA GLU A 17 -5.78 7.07 -4.00
C GLU A 17 -4.55 6.42 -3.36
N LYS A 18 -4.51 5.08 -3.30
CA LYS A 18 -3.37 4.37 -2.69
C LYS A 18 -2.03 4.70 -3.34
N THR A 19 -2.03 4.89 -4.66
CA THR A 19 -0.82 5.29 -5.38
C THR A 19 -0.40 6.74 -5.08
N ARG A 20 -1.32 7.67 -4.86
CA ARG A 20 -1.00 9.05 -4.45
C ARG A 20 -0.39 9.07 -3.05
N GLU A 21 -1.02 8.41 -2.09
CA GLU A 21 -0.49 8.22 -0.73
C GLU A 21 0.95 7.66 -0.76
N SER A 22 1.18 6.62 -1.57
CA SER A 22 2.48 5.95 -1.66
C SER A 22 3.56 6.86 -2.24
N VAL A 23 3.21 7.70 -3.24
CA VAL A 23 4.13 8.71 -3.77
C VAL A 23 4.44 9.80 -2.74
N ALA A 24 3.43 10.30 -2.02
CA ALA A 24 3.62 11.29 -0.97
C ALA A 24 4.55 10.77 0.14
N TYR A 25 4.35 9.52 0.57
CA TYR A 25 5.20 8.86 1.56
C TYR A 25 6.64 8.68 1.06
N LEU A 26 6.84 8.20 -0.17
CA LEU A 26 8.18 8.05 -0.77
C LEU A 26 8.89 9.39 -0.91
N ARG A 27 8.19 10.47 -1.25
CA ARG A 27 8.75 11.82 -1.31
C ARG A 27 9.23 12.30 0.06
N MET A 28 8.42 12.08 1.08
CA MET A 28 8.78 12.39 2.45
C MET A 28 10.01 11.59 2.92
N LEU A 29 10.14 10.32 2.53
CA LEU A 29 11.35 9.53 2.80
C LEU A 29 12.56 10.09 2.03
N ALA A 30 12.41 10.41 0.75
CA ALA A 30 13.49 10.97 -0.07
C ALA A 30 13.99 12.30 0.48
N ALA A 31 13.10 13.13 1.03
CA ALA A 31 13.48 14.37 1.70
C ALA A 31 14.26 14.13 3.00
N ARG A 32 13.90 13.10 3.79
CA ARG A 32 14.59 12.75 5.03
C ARG A 32 15.94 12.05 4.81
N HIS A 33 16.06 11.31 3.71
CA HIS A 33 17.22 10.49 3.37
C HIS A 33 17.81 10.92 2.03
N ALA A 34 18.07 12.22 1.87
CA ALA A 34 18.51 12.81 0.60
C ALA A 34 19.81 12.19 0.04
N GLU A 35 20.68 11.71 0.92
CA GLU A 35 21.96 11.09 0.57
C GLU A 35 21.89 9.56 0.41
N ASP A 36 20.70 8.96 0.42
CA ASP A 36 20.54 7.51 0.20
C ASP A 36 20.47 7.18 -1.30
N PRO A 37 21.55 6.64 -1.90
CA PRO A 37 21.58 6.35 -3.33
C PRO A 37 20.61 5.24 -3.73
N LYS A 38 20.26 4.32 -2.82
CA LYS A 38 19.33 3.21 -3.12
C LYS A 38 17.90 3.73 -3.25
N LEU A 39 17.53 4.67 -2.40
CA LEU A 39 16.23 5.33 -2.48
C LEU A 39 16.10 6.14 -3.78
N ALA A 40 17.15 6.89 -4.14
CA ALA A 40 17.18 7.63 -5.41
C ALA A 40 17.08 6.69 -6.63
N GLU A 41 17.83 5.58 -6.63
CA GLU A 41 17.78 4.57 -7.69
C GLU A 41 16.38 3.95 -7.85
N MET A 42 15.75 3.56 -6.73
CA MET A 42 14.40 2.99 -6.74
C MET A 42 13.37 3.97 -7.31
N VAL A 43 13.42 5.25 -6.91
CA VAL A 43 12.55 6.29 -7.46
C VAL A 43 12.79 6.47 -8.96
N GLY A 44 14.06 6.49 -9.38
CA GLY A 44 14.44 6.56 -10.80
C GLY A 44 13.86 5.40 -11.62
N ASP A 45 14.03 4.16 -11.15
CA ASP A 45 13.48 2.97 -11.81
C ASP A 45 11.95 3.02 -11.94
N LEU A 46 11.26 3.44 -10.87
CA LEU A 46 9.81 3.59 -10.88
C LEU A 46 9.34 4.68 -11.86
N CYS A 47 10.06 5.80 -11.97
CA CYS A 47 9.78 6.84 -12.96
C CYS A 47 9.93 6.33 -14.41
N VAL A 48 10.92 5.48 -14.68
CA VAL A 48 11.12 4.89 -16.02
C VAL A 48 10.03 3.86 -16.35
N ARG A 49 9.65 3.04 -15.37
CA ARG A 49 8.80 1.86 -15.61
C ARG A 49 7.31 2.10 -15.40
N SER A 50 6.92 3.21 -14.79
CA SER A 50 5.51 3.53 -14.52
C SER A 50 5.20 4.99 -14.86
N SER A 51 4.48 5.19 -15.97
CA SER A 51 4.00 6.52 -16.39
C SER A 51 3.13 7.19 -15.33
N ARG A 52 2.33 6.41 -14.59
CA ARG A 52 1.54 6.92 -13.46
C ARG A 52 2.44 7.41 -12.32
N PHE A 53 3.44 6.63 -11.94
CA PHE A 53 4.37 7.05 -10.88
C PHE A 53 5.09 8.33 -11.28
N ALA A 54 5.63 8.39 -12.51
CA ALA A 54 6.31 9.57 -13.04
C ALA A 54 5.41 10.82 -13.01
N ALA A 55 4.15 10.68 -13.42
CA ALA A 55 3.18 11.78 -13.38
C ALA A 55 2.92 12.27 -11.95
N LEU A 56 2.65 11.36 -11.01
CA LEU A 56 2.42 11.71 -9.61
C LEU A 56 3.67 12.31 -8.93
N TRP A 57 4.85 11.82 -9.30
CA TRP A 57 6.12 12.35 -8.81
C TRP A 57 6.40 13.75 -9.38
N ALA A 58 6.07 14.02 -10.64
CA ALA A 58 6.22 15.36 -11.20
C ALA A 58 5.27 16.37 -10.56
N ASP A 59 4.05 15.96 -10.20
CA ASP A 59 3.00 16.82 -9.65
C ASP A 59 3.23 17.27 -8.19
N HIS A 60 4.24 16.70 -7.52
CA HIS A 60 4.54 17.01 -6.10
C HIS A 60 3.34 16.80 -5.18
N ALA A 61 2.45 15.84 -5.52
CA ALA A 61 1.22 15.59 -4.80
C ALA A 61 1.50 15.40 -3.30
N VAL A 62 0.98 16.33 -2.50
CA VAL A 62 0.92 16.22 -1.04
C VAL A 62 -0.51 15.79 -0.73
N GLU A 63 -0.66 14.66 -0.07
CA GLU A 63 -1.97 14.17 0.35
C GLU A 63 -1.99 14.05 1.87
N GLU A 64 -3.10 14.46 2.48
CA GLU A 64 -3.36 14.23 3.89
C GLU A 64 -3.54 12.73 4.11
N CYS A 65 -3.12 12.23 5.27
CA CYS A 65 -3.14 10.80 5.59
C CYS A 65 -4.58 10.26 5.47
N GLU A 66 -4.83 9.49 4.41
CA GLU A 66 -6.13 8.90 4.10
C GLU A 66 -6.49 7.78 5.11
N PRO A 67 -7.76 7.37 5.19
CA PRO A 67 -8.32 6.71 6.36
C PRO A 67 -7.66 5.39 6.70
N ALA A 68 -7.70 5.04 7.99
CA ALA A 68 -7.36 3.74 8.54
C ALA A 68 -8.29 2.60 8.05
N VAL A 69 -8.97 2.73 6.91
CA VAL A 69 -9.85 1.72 6.32
C VAL A 69 -9.48 1.53 4.86
N ARG A 70 -9.27 0.28 4.45
CA ARG A 70 -8.94 -0.13 3.08
C ARG A 70 -9.98 -1.10 2.56
N GLU A 71 -10.43 -0.85 1.33
CA GLU A 71 -11.25 -1.78 0.58
C GLU A 71 -10.41 -2.56 -0.43
N PHE A 72 -10.54 -3.88 -0.35
CA PHE A 72 -9.85 -4.83 -1.19
C PHE A 72 -10.85 -5.66 -2.01
N ARG A 73 -10.40 -6.14 -3.17
CA ARG A 73 -11.05 -7.17 -3.98
C ARG A 73 -10.05 -8.32 -4.17
N HIS A 74 -9.98 -9.20 -3.20
CA HIS A 74 -9.07 -10.35 -3.23
C HIS A 74 -9.57 -11.40 -4.22
N PRO A 75 -8.72 -11.96 -5.11
CA PRO A 75 -9.16 -12.87 -6.15
C PRO A 75 -9.76 -14.18 -5.63
N VAL A 76 -9.38 -14.59 -4.41
CA VAL A 76 -9.84 -15.86 -3.80
C VAL A 76 -11.04 -15.67 -2.86
N VAL A 77 -11.03 -14.62 -2.02
CA VAL A 77 -12.02 -14.45 -0.94
C VAL A 77 -12.97 -13.28 -1.18
N GLY A 78 -12.86 -12.61 -2.33
CA GLY A 78 -13.74 -11.52 -2.72
C GLY A 78 -13.44 -10.22 -2.00
N ARG A 79 -14.48 -9.43 -1.74
CA ARG A 79 -14.34 -8.09 -1.16
C ARG A 79 -14.04 -8.16 0.33
N MET A 80 -13.13 -7.30 0.79
CA MET A 80 -12.86 -7.10 2.21
C MET A 80 -12.72 -5.62 2.51
N THR A 81 -13.32 -5.19 3.61
CA THR A 81 -13.08 -3.88 4.22
C THR A 81 -12.28 -4.11 5.49
N LEU A 82 -11.05 -3.62 5.52
CA LEU A 82 -10.09 -3.85 6.60
C LEU A 82 -9.63 -2.52 7.21
N HIS A 83 -9.52 -2.46 8.52
CA HIS A 83 -8.88 -1.37 9.22
C HIS A 83 -7.37 -1.51 9.12
N GLN A 84 -6.69 -0.49 8.61
CA GLN A 84 -5.23 -0.43 8.52
C GLN A 84 -4.69 0.42 9.66
N GLU A 85 -3.77 -0.13 10.45
CA GLU A 85 -3.00 0.63 11.43
C GLU A 85 -1.51 0.56 11.10
N VAL A 86 -0.80 1.64 11.38
CA VAL A 86 0.67 1.70 11.27
C VAL A 86 1.21 1.81 12.68
N LEU A 87 1.98 0.82 13.10
CA LEU A 87 2.63 0.75 14.39
C LEU A 87 4.14 0.93 14.21
N HIS A 88 4.77 1.65 15.14
CA HIS A 88 6.22 1.88 15.16
C HIS A 88 6.80 1.18 16.39
N PRO A 89 7.06 -0.15 16.33
CA PRO A 89 7.59 -0.88 17.48
C PRO A 89 8.96 -0.36 17.91
N ASP A 90 9.77 0.10 16.95
CA ASP A 90 11.07 0.75 17.15
C ASP A 90 11.24 1.93 16.19
N ALA A 91 12.28 2.77 16.39
CA ALA A 91 12.50 3.99 15.62
C ALA A 91 12.76 3.75 14.10
N SER A 92 13.27 2.59 13.73
CA SER A 92 13.56 2.20 12.34
C SER A 92 12.46 1.39 11.68
N ASP A 93 11.51 0.88 12.45
CA ASP A 93 10.62 -0.19 12.00
C ASP A 93 9.18 0.31 11.90
N GLN A 94 8.48 -0.18 10.87
CA GLN A 94 7.06 0.08 10.67
C GLN A 94 6.34 -1.23 10.43
N LEU A 95 5.30 -1.47 11.23
CA LEU A 95 4.39 -2.60 11.09
C LEU A 95 3.04 -2.09 10.59
N LEU A 96 2.61 -2.57 9.44
CA LEU A 96 1.24 -2.37 8.97
C LEU A 96 0.37 -3.55 9.37
N THR A 97 -0.65 -3.30 10.18
CA THR A 97 -1.66 -4.29 10.54
C THR A 97 -2.95 -4.04 9.78
N PHE A 98 -3.62 -5.11 9.36
CA PHE A 98 -4.94 -5.06 8.76
C PHE A 98 -5.90 -5.93 9.57
N THR A 99 -6.94 -5.32 10.13
CA THR A 99 -7.95 -6.01 10.95
C THR A 99 -9.32 -5.90 10.30
N ALA A 100 -10.20 -6.85 10.59
CA ALA A 100 -11.59 -6.81 10.17
C ALA A 100 -12.49 -6.67 11.39
N GLU A 101 -13.61 -5.97 11.24
CA GLU A 101 -14.61 -5.87 12.30
C GLU A 101 -15.07 -7.29 12.74
N PRO A 102 -15.03 -7.63 14.04
CA PRO A 102 -15.44 -8.95 14.51
C PRO A 102 -16.86 -9.34 14.06
N GLY A 103 -17.03 -10.58 13.61
CA GLY A 103 -18.32 -11.08 13.12
C GLY A 103 -18.73 -10.58 11.72
N SER A 104 -17.95 -9.69 11.09
CA SER A 104 -18.23 -9.20 9.74
C SER A 104 -17.91 -10.24 8.64
N PRO A 105 -18.49 -10.09 7.43
CA PRO A 105 -18.06 -10.86 6.26
C PRO A 105 -16.56 -10.71 5.96
N SER A 106 -15.98 -9.52 6.19
CA SER A 106 -14.53 -9.29 6.06
C SER A 106 -13.72 -10.16 7.02
N ALA A 107 -14.17 -10.35 8.26
CA ALA A 107 -13.51 -11.23 9.23
C ALA A 107 -13.56 -12.70 8.79
N ALA A 108 -14.70 -13.15 8.25
CA ALA A 108 -14.81 -14.49 7.68
C ALA A 108 -13.87 -14.67 6.48
N ALA A 109 -13.82 -13.70 5.55
CA ALA A 109 -12.93 -13.72 4.40
C ALA A 109 -11.45 -13.71 4.80
N LEU A 110 -11.06 -12.90 5.79
CA LEU A 110 -9.69 -12.83 6.30
C LEU A 110 -9.26 -14.16 6.95
N HIS A 111 -10.15 -14.82 7.71
CA HIS A 111 -9.89 -16.15 8.25
C HIS A 111 -9.73 -17.21 7.14
N LEU A 112 -10.54 -17.16 6.08
CA LEU A 112 -10.40 -18.06 4.93
C LEU A 112 -9.05 -17.85 4.23
N LEU A 113 -8.66 -16.60 4.04
CA LEU A 113 -7.37 -16.25 3.44
C LEU A 113 -6.19 -16.77 4.27
N ALA A 114 -6.22 -16.58 5.60
CA ALA A 114 -5.18 -17.09 6.49
C ALA A 114 -5.02 -18.61 6.37
N ARG A 115 -6.13 -19.36 6.29
CA ARG A 115 -6.09 -20.82 6.13
C ARG A 115 -5.52 -21.26 4.78
N ALA A 116 -5.75 -20.49 3.72
CA ALA A 116 -5.20 -20.80 2.40
C ALA A 116 -3.67 -20.64 2.35
N VAL A 117 -3.12 -19.69 3.12
CA VAL A 117 -1.67 -19.44 3.20
C VAL A 117 -0.93 -20.54 3.98
N TYR A 118 -1.55 -21.11 5.03
CA TYR A 118 -0.94 -22.16 5.85
C TYR A 118 -1.17 -23.60 5.33
N ALA A 119 -1.85 -23.75 4.19
CA ALA A 119 -2.15 -25.05 3.59
C ALA A 119 -1.23 -25.42 2.40
N GLY A 120 -0.24 -24.58 2.08
CA GLY A 120 0.79 -24.81 1.06
C GLY A 120 2.19 -24.83 1.67
#